data_AF-A0A3D9H4E9-F1
#
_entry.id   AF-A0A3D9H4E9-F1
#
_cell.length_a   1.000
_cell.length_b   1.000
_cell.length_c   1.000
_cell.angle_alpha   90.00
_cell.angle_beta   90.00
_cell.angle_gamma   90.00
#
_symmetry.space_group_name_H-M   'P 1'
#
loop_
_entity.id
_entity.type
_entity.pdbx_description
1 polymer ?
#
loop_
_entity_poly.entity_id
_entity_poly.type
_entity_poly.pdbx_seq_one_letter_code
_entity_poly.pdbx_strand_id
1 'polypeptide(L)'
;MIVHSLKLVRNLLPGLILVFLLMPAALAGSIPVGKRAELQLVLLGHIEANSNSAGNRYRHFSGTETAPDYYQFSKLHPVILQREGAYVLCADFISETGASVEMDFILVADRRGYQVTQVILNSRKTIMGYFRTFSE
;
A
#
# COMPACT_ATOMS: atom_id res chain seq x y z
N MET A 1 39.76 52.93 43.11
CA MET A 1 39.11 51.74 42.50
C MET A 1 37.62 51.98 42.56
N ILE A 2 36.93 52.27 41.45
CA ILE A 2 36.41 51.30 40.46
C ILE A 2 35.55 50.24 41.17
N VAL A 3 34.25 50.01 40.90
CA VAL A 3 33.26 50.45 39.90
C VAL A 3 31.88 50.01 40.42
N HIS A 4 30.83 50.71 39.97
CA HIS A 4 29.42 50.34 39.72
C HIS A 4 28.94 48.93 40.13
N SER A 5 27.69 48.73 40.57
CA SER A 5 26.52 48.71 39.68
C SER A 5 25.26 48.45 40.53
N LEU A 6 24.23 49.30 40.47
CA LEU A 6 23.12 49.33 39.50
C LEU A 6 21.93 48.47 39.96
N LYS A 7 20.86 49.17 40.35
CA LYS A 7 19.49 48.66 40.57
C LYS A 7 18.93 48.09 39.27
N LEU A 8 18.10 47.03 39.34
CA LEU A 8 17.07 46.52 38.39
C LEU A 8 17.16 44.98 38.39
N VAL A 9 16.13 44.14 38.47
CA VAL A 9 14.73 44.25 38.04
C VAL A 9 13.90 43.37 38.98
N ARG A 10 12.83 43.95 39.50
CA ARG A 10 11.68 43.30 40.11
C ARG A 10 10.77 42.84 38.96
N ASN A 11 10.41 41.55 38.90
CA ASN A 11 9.45 40.87 37.99
C ASN A 11 10.06 40.05 36.83
N LEU A 12 9.27 39.04 36.40
CA LEU A 12 9.48 37.98 35.39
C LEU A 12 9.99 36.69 36.07
N LEU A 13 9.21 35.62 36.24
CA LEU A 13 8.46 34.87 35.22
C LEU A 13 7.23 34.14 35.81
N PRO A 14 6.00 34.41 35.33
CA PRO A 14 4.99 33.37 35.13
C PRO A 14 5.02 32.98 33.65
N GLY A 15 5.69 31.89 33.31
CA GLY A 15 5.97 31.60 31.90
C GLY A 15 6.31 30.14 31.61
N LEU A 16 5.64 29.20 32.28
CA LEU A 16 5.63 27.82 31.82
C LEU A 16 4.58 27.71 30.70
N ILE A 17 4.95 28.12 29.49
CA ILE A 17 4.12 27.95 28.31
C ILE A 17 4.08 26.46 27.98
N LEU A 18 2.96 25.84 28.33
CA LEU A 18 2.59 24.48 27.92
C LEU A 18 2.27 24.47 26.41
N VAL A 19 3.32 24.47 25.57
CA VAL A 19 3.20 24.21 24.12
C VAL A 19 3.37 22.72 23.90
N PHE A 20 2.31 21.91 24.04
CA PHE A 20 2.43 20.47 23.78
C PHE A 20 1.26 19.79 23.04
N LEU A 21 0.24 20.49 22.56
CA LEU A 21 -0.96 19.79 22.06
C LEU A 21 -1.52 20.33 20.73
N LEU A 22 -0.64 20.54 19.75
CA LEU A 22 -1.03 20.68 18.35
C LEU A 22 -0.33 19.63 17.47
N MET A 23 -0.19 18.40 17.97
CA MET A 23 0.05 17.30 17.04
C MET A 23 -1.24 17.06 16.27
N PRO A 24 -1.24 17.14 14.93
CA PRO A 24 -2.35 16.64 14.15
C PRO A 24 -2.53 15.18 14.54
N ALA A 25 -3.70 14.82 15.05
CA ALA A 25 -4.08 13.43 15.12
C ALA A 25 -3.95 12.89 13.69
N ALA A 26 -2.96 12.02 13.47
CA ALA A 26 -2.81 11.33 12.21
C ALA A 26 -4.05 10.45 12.06
N LEU A 27 -5.09 11.01 11.44
CA LEU A 27 -6.22 10.23 10.96
C LEU A 27 -5.62 9.19 10.02
N ALA A 28 -5.71 7.92 10.39
CA ALA A 28 -5.51 6.81 9.47
C ALA A 28 -6.58 6.94 8.37
N GLY A 29 -6.30 7.82 7.40
CA GLY A 29 -7.24 8.23 6.37
C GLY A 29 -7.49 7.09 5.41
N SER A 30 -8.75 6.85 5.11
CA SER A 30 -9.15 5.92 4.05
C SER A 30 -8.47 6.30 2.73
N ILE A 31 -8.12 5.30 1.91
CA ILE A 31 -7.45 5.54 0.61
C ILE A 31 -8.34 6.44 -0.25
N PRO A 32 -7.88 7.64 -0.70
CA PRO A 32 -8.65 8.54 -1.53
C PRO A 32 -9.09 7.90 -2.84
N VAL A 33 -10.28 8.24 -3.35
CA VAL A 33 -10.87 7.66 -4.57
C VAL A 33 -9.92 7.76 -5.77
N GLY A 34 -9.28 8.91 -5.98
CA GLY A 34 -8.32 9.09 -7.08
C GLY A 34 -7.13 8.13 -6.99
N LYS A 35 -6.60 7.92 -5.78
CA LYS A 35 -5.53 6.95 -5.55
C LYS A 35 -6.00 5.51 -5.75
N ARG A 36 -7.25 5.17 -5.39
CA ARG A 36 -7.80 3.83 -5.69
C ARG A 36 -7.86 3.58 -7.18
N ALA A 37 -8.34 4.54 -7.96
CA ALA A 37 -8.40 4.44 -9.42
C ALA A 37 -7.00 4.30 -10.03
N GLU A 38 -6.03 5.09 -9.55
CA GLU A 38 -4.62 4.98 -9.96
C GLU A 38 -4.06 3.58 -9.73
N LEU A 39 -4.21 3.04 -8.51
CA LEU A 39 -3.72 1.69 -8.17
C LEU A 39 -4.38 0.59 -9.01
N GLN A 40 -5.67 0.72 -9.30
CA GLN A 40 -6.39 -0.21 -10.17
C GLN A 40 -5.89 -0.14 -11.61
N LEU A 41 -5.62 1.05 -12.15
CA LEU A 41 -5.05 1.22 -13.48
C LEU A 41 -3.64 0.65 -13.57
N VAL A 42 -2.81 0.84 -12.54
CA VAL A 42 -1.47 0.24 -12.45
C VAL A 42 -1.56 -1.28 -12.50
N LEU A 43 -2.48 -1.88 -11.76
CA LEU A 43 -2.67 -3.33 -11.79
C LEU A 43 -3.18 -3.83 -13.15
N LEU A 44 -4.15 -3.15 -13.77
CA LEU A 44 -4.63 -3.52 -15.11
C LEU A 44 -3.51 -3.43 -16.14
N GLY A 45 -2.71 -2.37 -16.12
CA GLY A 45 -1.54 -2.23 -17.01
C GLY A 45 -0.49 -3.32 -16.76
N HIS A 46 -0.27 -3.71 -15.50
CA HIS A 46 0.60 -4.85 -15.17
C HIS A 46 0.06 -6.16 -15.73
N ILE A 47 -1.24 -6.44 -15.56
CA ILE A 47 -1.87 -7.66 -16.08
C ILE A 47 -1.75 -7.70 -17.61
N GLU A 48 -2.03 -6.59 -18.28
CA GLU A 48 -1.92 -6.47 -19.75
C GLU A 48 -0.48 -6.69 -20.21
N ALA A 49 0.50 -6.01 -19.60
CA ALA A 49 1.91 -6.11 -19.96
C ALA A 49 2.50 -7.52 -19.74
N ASN A 50 1.93 -8.29 -18.81
CA ASN A 50 2.35 -9.66 -18.49
C ASN A 50 1.41 -10.71 -19.09
N SER A 51 0.51 -10.32 -19.98
CA SER A 51 -0.32 -11.27 -20.73
C SER A 51 0.37 -11.75 -22.01
N ASN A 52 -0.15 -12.83 -22.61
CA ASN A 52 0.26 -13.26 -23.95
C ASN A 52 -0.01 -12.16 -25.00
N SER A 53 0.52 -12.33 -26.22
CA SER A 53 0.35 -11.35 -27.32
C SER A 53 -1.11 -11.11 -27.74
N ALA A 54 -2.02 -12.00 -27.35
CA ALA A 54 -3.46 -11.84 -27.54
C ALA A 54 -4.15 -11.06 -26.39
N GLY A 55 -3.39 -10.64 -25.37
CA GLY A 55 -3.85 -9.83 -24.24
C GLY A 55 -4.79 -10.53 -23.26
N ASN A 56 -5.03 -11.83 -23.42
CA ASN A 56 -6.12 -12.54 -22.73
C ASN A 56 -5.66 -13.58 -21.70
N ARG A 57 -4.37 -13.89 -21.65
CA ARG A 57 -3.82 -14.87 -20.70
C ARG A 57 -2.63 -14.29 -19.95
N TYR A 58 -2.86 -13.95 -18.68
CA TYR A 58 -1.86 -13.50 -17.73
C TYR A 58 -0.86 -14.61 -17.45
N ARG A 59 0.42 -14.30 -17.61
CA ARG A 59 1.54 -15.22 -17.39
C ARG A 59 2.02 -15.08 -15.96
N HIS A 60 2.02 -16.17 -15.21
CA HIS A 60 2.54 -16.24 -13.85
C HIS A 60 3.70 -17.23 -13.76
N PHE A 61 4.79 -16.83 -13.11
CA PHE A 61 5.91 -17.72 -12.81
C PHE A 61 5.90 -18.03 -11.31
N SER A 62 5.63 -19.29 -10.95
CA SER A 62 5.67 -19.78 -9.57
C SER A 62 7.09 -19.87 -9.00
N GLY A 63 8.11 -19.82 -9.87
CA GLY A 63 9.52 -19.99 -9.51
C GLY A 63 9.93 -21.44 -9.22
N THR A 64 8.96 -22.36 -9.10
CA THR A 64 9.19 -23.80 -8.89
C THR A 64 9.08 -24.60 -10.18
N GLU A 65 8.48 -24.03 -11.23
CA GLU A 65 8.26 -24.69 -12.51
C GLU A 65 9.11 -24.10 -13.62
N THR A 66 9.48 -24.95 -14.59
CA THR A 66 10.26 -24.55 -15.77
C THR A 66 9.43 -23.79 -16.80
N ALA A 67 8.10 -23.84 -16.69
CA ALA A 67 7.16 -23.16 -17.57
C ALA A 67 6.25 -22.22 -16.75
N PRO A 68 5.80 -21.10 -17.32
CA PRO A 68 4.81 -20.26 -16.67
C PRO A 68 3.41 -20.87 -16.76
N ASP A 69 2.64 -20.64 -15.71
CA ASP A 69 1.19 -20.83 -15.73
C ASP A 69 0.51 -19.67 -16.46
N TYR A 70 -0.64 -19.97 -17.06
CA TYR A 70 -1.43 -18.98 -17.79
C TYR A 70 -2.87 -18.96 -17.33
N TYR A 71 -3.30 -17.78 -16.88
CA TYR A 71 -4.64 -17.58 -16.33
C TYR A 71 -5.40 -16.48 -17.09
N GLN A 72 -6.68 -16.70 -17.35
CA GLN A 72 -7.53 -15.71 -17.99
C GLN A 72 -8.04 -14.72 -16.95
N PHE A 73 -7.77 -13.43 -17.14
CA PHE A 73 -8.31 -12.38 -16.27
C PHE A 73 -9.84 -12.38 -16.32
N SER A 74 -10.49 -12.37 -15.15
CA SER A 74 -11.94 -12.35 -15.03
C SER A 74 -12.45 -11.02 -14.49
N LYS A 75 -11.99 -10.60 -13.31
CA LYS A 75 -12.43 -9.36 -12.67
C LYS A 75 -11.43 -8.83 -11.66
N LEU A 76 -11.45 -7.52 -11.46
CA LEU A 76 -10.72 -6.82 -10.41
C LEU A 76 -11.68 -6.44 -9.27
N HIS A 77 -11.30 -6.72 -8.03
CA HIS A 77 -12.10 -6.33 -6.87
C HIS A 77 -11.86 -4.87 -6.48
N PRO A 78 -12.89 -4.13 -6.01
CA PRO A 78 -12.76 -2.72 -5.63
C PRO A 78 -12.06 -2.50 -4.28
N VAL A 79 -11.91 -3.57 -3.48
CA VAL A 79 -11.30 -3.49 -2.15
C VAL A 79 -9.78 -3.41 -2.31
N ILE A 80 -9.19 -2.43 -1.63
CA ILE A 80 -7.74 -2.23 -1.58
C ILE A 80 -7.34 -2.22 -0.10
N LEU A 81 -6.40 -3.09 0.26
CA LEU A 81 -5.78 -3.07 1.59
C LEU A 81 -4.53 -2.19 1.53
N GLN A 82 -4.23 -1.46 2.60
CA GLN A 82 -3.02 -0.65 2.70
C GLN A 82 -2.33 -0.91 4.03
N ARG A 83 -1.01 -1.05 3.99
CA ARG A 83 -0.16 -1.13 5.18
C ARG A 83 1.28 -0.77 4.87
N GLU A 84 1.92 0.01 5.74
CA GLU A 84 3.37 0.30 5.69
C GLU A 84 3.87 0.75 4.30
N GLY A 85 3.05 1.53 3.58
CA GLY A 85 3.38 2.04 2.26
C GLY A 85 3.14 1.06 1.10
N ALA A 86 2.70 -0.16 1.38
CA ALA A 86 2.26 -1.14 0.40
C ALA A 86 0.72 -1.17 0.28
N TYR A 87 0.25 -1.59 -0.89
CA TYR A 87 -1.15 -1.79 -1.21
C TYR A 87 -1.37 -3.20 -1.72
N VAL A 88 -2.48 -3.83 -1.33
CA VAL A 88 -2.88 -5.14 -1.85
C VAL A 88 -4.18 -5.00 -2.62
N LEU A 89 -4.15 -5.45 -3.87
CA LEU A 89 -5.29 -5.50 -4.76
C LEU A 89 -5.54 -6.96 -5.15
N CYS A 90 -6.81 -7.36 -5.15
CA CYS A 90 -7.21 -8.73 -5.48
C CYS A 90 -7.88 -8.78 -6.85
N ALA A 91 -7.53 -9.77 -7.66
CA ALA A 91 -8.22 -10.07 -8.91
C ALA A 91 -8.49 -11.57 -9.05
N ASP A 92 -9.59 -11.89 -9.72
CA ASP A 92 -9.95 -13.28 -10.02
C ASP A 92 -9.56 -13.61 -11.46
N PHE A 93 -9.05 -14.82 -11.62
CA PHE A 93 -8.64 -15.39 -12.88
C PHE A 93 -9.24 -16.78 -13.05
N ILE A 94 -9.22 -17.29 -14.28
CA ILE A 94 -9.65 -18.64 -14.63
C ILE A 94 -8.44 -19.44 -15.12
N SER A 95 -8.23 -20.62 -14.53
CA SER A 95 -7.18 -21.56 -14.95
C SER A 95 -7.53 -22.25 -16.27
N GLU A 96 -6.57 -22.99 -16.83
CA GLU A 96 -6.81 -23.85 -18.01
C GLU A 96 -7.92 -24.88 -17.81
N THR A 97 -8.08 -25.36 -16.57
CA THR A 97 -9.12 -26.31 -16.19
C THR A 97 -10.48 -25.66 -15.95
N GLY A 98 -10.60 -24.34 -16.11
CA GLY A 98 -11.82 -23.59 -15.83
C GLY A 98 -12.05 -23.26 -14.36
N ALA A 99 -11.09 -23.55 -13.47
CA ALA A 99 -11.20 -23.24 -12.06
C ALA A 99 -10.95 -21.75 -11.79
N SER A 100 -11.69 -21.17 -10.84
CA SER A 100 -11.40 -19.82 -10.35
C SER A 100 -10.13 -19.82 -9.51
N VAL A 101 -9.25 -18.85 -9.77
CA VAL A 101 -8.00 -18.62 -9.06
C VAL A 101 -7.99 -17.18 -8.58
N GLU A 102 -7.80 -16.98 -7.28
CA GLU A 102 -7.66 -15.64 -6.72
C GLU A 102 -6.16 -15.28 -6.67
N MET A 103 -5.83 -14.09 -7.15
CA MET A 103 -4.48 -13.55 -7.08
C MET A 103 -4.47 -12.22 -6.35
N ASP A 104 -3.59 -12.13 -5.37
CA ASP A 104 -3.34 -10.93 -4.60
C ASP A 104 -2.03 -10.28 -5.08
N PHE A 105 -2.12 -9.01 -5.46
CA PHE A 105 -1.02 -8.23 -6.02
C PHE A 105 -0.55 -7.20 -5.00
N ILE A 106 0.75 -7.24 -4.67
CA ILE A 106 1.38 -6.29 -3.76
C ILE A 106 2.00 -5.17 -4.59
N LEU A 107 1.48 -3.96 -4.40
CA LEU A 107 1.96 -2.74 -5.04
C LEU A 107 2.72 -1.89 -4.02
N VAL A 108 3.89 -1.40 -4.43
CA VAL A 108 4.69 -0.46 -3.65
C VAL A 108 5.03 0.76 -4.50
N ALA A 109 5.21 1.91 -3.86
CA ALA A 109 5.68 3.11 -4.53
C ALA A 109 7.20 3.07 -4.72
N ASP A 110 7.66 3.55 -5.87
CA ASP A 110 9.05 3.86 -6.16
C ASP A 110 9.20 5.30 -6.70
N ARG A 111 10.35 5.63 -7.31
CA ARG A 111 10.59 6.98 -7.85
C ARG A 111 9.77 7.31 -9.11
N ARG A 112 9.14 6.31 -9.74
CA ARG A 112 8.42 6.40 -11.01
C ARG A 112 6.92 6.18 -10.86
N GLY A 113 6.45 5.69 -9.72
CA GLY A 113 5.04 5.50 -9.42
C GLY A 113 4.81 4.23 -8.59
N TYR A 114 3.63 3.63 -8.72
CA TYR A 114 3.37 2.31 -8.14
C TYR A 114 3.76 1.20 -9.10
N GLN A 115 4.27 0.11 -8.55
CA GLN A 115 4.59 -1.11 -9.30
C GLN A 115 4.21 -2.36 -8.52
N VAL A 116 3.80 -3.39 -9.25
CA VAL A 116 3.57 -4.72 -8.68
C VAL A 116 4.93 -5.36 -8.40
N THR A 117 5.15 -5.78 -7.15
CA THR A 117 6.39 -6.45 -6.72
C THR A 117 6.20 -7.92 -6.42
N GLN A 118 4.98 -8.31 -6.06
CA GLN A 118 4.67 -9.70 -5.74
C GLN A 118 3.25 -10.03 -6.17
N VAL A 119 3.07 -11.29 -6.58
CA VAL A 119 1.78 -11.90 -6.88
C VAL A 119 1.69 -13.17 -6.06
N ILE A 120 0.61 -13.31 -5.29
CA ILE A 120 0.39 -14.43 -4.40
C ILE A 120 -0.93 -15.10 -4.76
N LEU A 121 -0.90 -16.39 -5.07
CA LEU A 121 -2.07 -17.17 -5.45
C LEU A 121 -2.76 -17.76 -4.21
N ASN A 122 -4.09 -17.73 -4.21
CA ASN A 122 -4.96 -18.44 -3.26
C ASN A 122 -4.61 -18.25 -1.78
N SER A 123 -4.04 -17.10 -1.42
CA SER A 123 -3.49 -16.85 -0.07
C SER A 123 -4.24 -15.74 0.67
N ARG A 124 -5.44 -15.39 0.23
CA ARG A 124 -6.23 -14.29 0.79
C ARG A 124 -6.38 -14.39 2.31
N LYS A 125 -6.61 -15.58 2.88
CA LYS A 125 -6.70 -15.78 4.34
C LYS A 125 -5.41 -15.38 5.06
N THR A 126 -4.26 -15.76 4.52
CA THR A 126 -2.94 -15.45 5.08
C THR A 126 -2.66 -13.96 5.00
N ILE A 127 -2.95 -13.33 3.85
CA ILE A 127 -2.78 -11.89 3.68
C ILE A 127 -3.73 -11.13 4.60
N MET A 128 -5.02 -11.50 4.64
CA MET A 128 -5.97 -10.87 5.55
C MET A 128 -5.56 -11.02 7.02
N GLY A 129 -5.02 -12.17 7.42
CA GLY A 129 -4.45 -12.37 8.75
C GLY A 129 -3.31 -11.39 9.03
N TYR A 130 -2.33 -11.31 8.13
CA TYR A 130 -1.23 -10.34 8.23
C TYR A 130 -1.74 -8.90 8.35
N PHE A 131 -2.69 -8.49 7.52
CA PHE A 131 -3.22 -7.12 7.54
C PHE A 131 -4.15 -6.83 8.74
N ARG A 132 -4.77 -7.85 9.35
CA ARG A 132 -5.69 -7.71 10.50
C ARG A 132 -5.01 -7.75 11.87
N THR A 133 -3.95 -8.55 12.05
CA THR A 133 -3.30 -8.74 13.37
C THR A 133 -2.54 -7.50 13.88
N PHE A 134 -2.36 -6.48 13.06
CA PHE A 134 -1.64 -5.25 13.43
C PHE A 134 -2.48 -3.99 13.25
N SER A 135 -3.80 -4.15 13.08
CA SER A 135 -4.78 -3.06 13.14
C SER A 135 -5.44 -2.93 14.53
N GLU A 136 -5.00 -3.74 15.50
CA GLU A 136 -5.27 -3.63 16.94
C GLU A 136 -4.03 -3.08 17.65
#